data_AF-A0A9W3KJ88-F1
#
_entry.id   AF-A0A9W3KJ88-F1
#
_cell.length_a   1.000
_cell.length_b   1.000
_cell.length_c   1.000
_cell.angle_alpha   90.00
_cell.angle_beta   90.00
_cell.angle_gamma   90.00
#
_symmetry.space_group_name_H-M   'P 1'
#
loop_
_entity.id
_entity.type
_entity.pdbx_description
1 polymer ?
#
loop_
_entity_poly.entity_id
_entity_poly.type
_entity_poly.pdbx_seq_one_letter_code
_entity_poly.pdbx_strand_id
1 'polypeptide(L)'
;MKATGIVRKVDNLGRIVIPKETRRILQVDSGDALEIFVEEDAIILQKNIYHGMCPITGEISARNVKLAGGKLTLSPEGVKQLLAELEQYKVRYEKNRGRTIWKRNYRHFKRIKVKT
;
A
#
# COMPACT_ATOMS: atom_id res chain seq x y z
N MET A 1 28.27 -9.07 -9.66
CA MET A 1 27.94 -7.80 -10.33
C MET A 1 28.28 -7.92 -11.81
N LYS A 2 27.44 -7.42 -12.72
CA LYS A 2 27.80 -7.31 -14.14
C LYS A 2 28.40 -5.91 -14.36
N ALA A 3 29.68 -5.83 -14.71
CA ALA A 3 30.30 -4.57 -15.06
C ALA A 3 29.88 -4.17 -16.48
N THR A 4 29.18 -3.04 -16.60
CA THR A 4 28.83 -2.48 -17.92
C THR A 4 29.97 -1.65 -18.52
N GLY A 5 30.97 -1.26 -17.71
CA GLY A 5 32.12 -0.46 -18.16
C GLY A 5 31.77 0.97 -18.59
N ILE A 6 30.53 1.43 -18.33
CA ILE A 6 30.05 2.74 -18.77
C ILE A 6 30.44 3.80 -17.73
N VAL A 7 31.28 4.76 -18.14
CA VAL A 7 31.67 5.90 -17.31
C VAL A 7 30.87 7.14 -17.72
N ARG A 8 30.27 7.83 -16.74
CA ARG A 8 29.59 9.11 -16.95
C ARG A 8 30.08 10.14 -15.95
N LYS A 9 30.30 11.36 -16.44
CA LYS A 9 30.63 12.50 -15.59
C LYS A 9 29.38 12.97 -14.86
N VAL A 10 29.56 13.41 -13.63
CA VAL A 10 28.56 14.13 -12.85
C VAL A 10 28.43 15.54 -13.42
N ASP A 11 27.21 16.07 -13.49
CA ASP A 11 27.02 17.46 -13.89
C ASP A 11 27.30 18.45 -12.74
N ASN A 12 27.21 19.75 -13.02
CA ASN A 12 27.48 20.81 -12.04
C ASN A 12 26.51 20.82 -10.84
N LEU A 13 25.40 20.08 -10.92
CA LEU A 13 24.38 20.00 -9.88
C LEU A 13 24.42 18.66 -9.12
N GLY A 14 25.36 17.77 -9.44
CA GLY A 14 25.43 16.45 -8.80
C GLY A 14 24.56 15.37 -9.44
N ARG A 15 23.94 15.62 -10.61
CA ARG A 15 23.08 14.64 -11.30
C ARG A 15 23.91 13.72 -12.17
N ILE A 16 23.46 12.46 -12.25
CA ILE A 16 24.06 11.42 -13.11
C ILE A 16 22.99 10.93 -14.08
N VAL A 17 23.37 10.76 -15.35
CA VAL A 17 22.46 10.28 -16.39
C VAL A 17 22.57 8.77 -16.53
N ILE A 18 21.44 8.06 -16.39
CA ILE A 18 21.37 6.62 -16.65
C ILE A 18 21.27 6.35 -18.16
N PRO A 19 22.20 5.56 -18.74
CA PRO A 19 22.16 5.21 -20.16
C PRO A 19 20.83 4.56 -20.57
N LYS A 20 20.41 4.80 -21.83
CA LYS A 20 19.14 4.28 -22.37
C LYS A 20 19.07 2.75 -22.35
N GLU A 21 20.20 2.09 -22.56
CA GLU A 21 20.30 0.63 -22.51
C GLU A 21 20.01 0.07 -21.13
N THR A 22 20.66 0.61 -20.08
CA THR A 22 20.40 0.24 -18.69
C THR A 22 18.95 0.49 -18.30
N ARG A 23 18.36 1.61 -18.76
CA ARG A 23 16.93 1.89 -18.55
C ARG A 23 16.00 0.85 -19.17
N ARG A 24 16.30 0.37 -20.38
CA ARG A 24 15.53 -0.71 -21.04
C ARG A 24 15.63 -2.03 -20.29
N ILE A 25 16.83 -2.37 -19.81
CA ILE A 25 17.06 -3.61 -19.05
C ILE A 25 16.33 -3.57 -17.70
N LEU A 26 16.42 -2.45 -17.00
CA LEU A 26 15.77 -2.27 -15.68
C LEU A 26 14.29 -1.87 -15.77
N GLN A 27 13.77 -1.64 -16.98
CA GLN A 27 12.41 -1.15 -17.23
C GLN A 27 12.10 0.10 -16.39
N VAL A 28 12.99 1.09 -16.47
CA VAL A 28 12.86 2.38 -15.78
C VAL A 28 12.55 3.45 -16.82
N ASP A 29 11.35 4.01 -16.73
CA ASP A 29 10.88 5.08 -17.61
C ASP A 29 10.98 6.46 -16.94
N SER A 30 10.79 7.51 -17.75
CA SER A 30 10.79 8.89 -17.26
C SER A 30 9.66 9.09 -16.25
N GLY A 31 10.00 9.47 -15.02
CA GLY A 31 9.05 9.67 -13.93
C GLY A 31 8.98 8.52 -12.93
N ASP A 32 9.65 7.39 -13.21
CA ASP A 32 9.76 6.29 -12.25
C ASP A 32 10.61 6.70 -11.04
N ALA A 33 10.16 6.32 -9.85
CA ALA A 33 10.92 6.49 -8.63
C ALA A 33 12.04 5.44 -8.54
N LEU A 34 13.24 5.89 -8.15
CA LEU A 34 14.37 5.03 -7.82
C LEU A 34 14.74 5.25 -6.35
N GLU A 35 15.09 4.17 -5.68
CA GLU A 35 15.64 4.19 -4.33
C GLU A 35 17.17 4.20 -4.42
N ILE A 36 17.80 5.00 -3.56
CA ILE A 36 19.25 5.19 -3.51
C ILE A 36 19.76 4.60 -2.21
N PHE A 37 20.65 3.62 -2.31
CA PHE A 37 21.39 3.06 -1.19
C PHE A 37 22.87 3.44 -1.31
N VAL A 38 23.53 3.58 -0.16
CA VAL A 38 24.96 3.88 -0.07
C VAL A 38 25.60 2.79 0.77
N GLU A 39 26.58 2.09 0.19
CA GLU A 39 27.33 1.02 0.84
C GLU A 39 28.82 1.26 0.62
N GLU A 40 29.56 1.54 1.71
CA GLU A 40 31.01 1.82 1.68
C GLU A 40 31.38 2.83 0.59
N ASP A 41 31.91 2.34 -0.54
CA ASP A 41 32.39 3.14 -1.68
C ASP A 41 31.46 3.07 -2.92
N ALA A 42 30.24 2.56 -2.75
CA ALA A 42 29.29 2.32 -3.84
C ALA A 42 27.94 3.01 -3.61
N ILE A 43 27.35 3.51 -4.70
CA ILE A 43 25.96 3.95 -4.77
C ILE A 43 25.17 2.89 -5.53
N ILE A 44 24.14 2.34 -4.90
CA ILE A 44 23.27 1.33 -5.47
C ILE A 44 21.91 1.97 -5.78
N LEU A 45 21.51 1.90 -7.05
CA LEU A 45 20.20 2.40 -7.50
C LEU A 45 19.27 1.21 -7.73
N GLN A 46 18.14 1.19 -7.04
CA GLN A 46 17.13 0.14 -7.17
C GLN A 46 15.80 0.72 -7.66
N LYS A 47 15.08 -0.02 -8.51
CA LYS A 47 13.71 0.36 -8.87
C LYS A 47 12.85 0.35 -7.62
N ASN A 48 12.21 1.48 -7.35
CA ASN A 48 11.37 1.61 -6.19
C ASN A 48 10.11 0.75 -6.36
N ILE A 49 9.93 -0.22 -5.45
CA ILE A 49 8.82 -1.17 -5.46
C ILE A 49 7.82 -0.86 -4.33
N TYR A 50 7.68 0.40 -3.86
CA TYR A 50 6.73 0.74 -2.79
C TYR A 50 5.26 0.35 -3.08
N HIS A 51 4.91 -0.05 -4.31
CA HIS A 51 3.63 -0.70 -4.62
C HIS A 51 3.49 -2.15 -4.09
N GLY A 52 4.56 -2.72 -3.55
CA GLY A 52 4.68 -4.11 -3.13
C GLY A 52 4.88 -4.29 -1.62
N MET A 53 4.96 -3.24 -0.81
CA MET A 53 5.10 -3.38 0.65
C MET A 53 3.72 -3.63 1.27
N CYS A 54 3.62 -4.60 2.17
CA CYS A 54 2.44 -4.79 2.98
C CYS A 54 2.36 -3.71 4.08
N PRO A 55 1.31 -2.86 4.14
CA PRO A 55 1.17 -1.86 5.21
C PRO A 55 1.04 -2.42 6.63
N ILE A 56 0.72 -3.72 6.76
CA ILE A 56 0.50 -4.37 8.05
C ILE A 56 1.80 -4.99 8.56
N THR A 57 2.48 -5.78 7.71
CA THR A 57 3.69 -6.52 8.12
C THR A 57 4.99 -5.82 7.76
N GLY A 58 4.95 -4.82 6.88
CA GLY A 58 6.16 -4.16 6.34
C GLY A 58 6.92 -5.01 5.32
N GLU A 59 6.44 -6.22 5.00
CA GLU A 59 7.16 -7.13 4.11
C GLU A 59 6.93 -6.79 2.64
N ILE A 60 8.03 -6.80 1.87
CA ILE A 60 8.01 -6.72 0.41
C ILE A 60 8.25 -8.14 -0.11
N SER A 61 7.19 -8.80 -0.57
CA SER A 61 7.28 -10.14 -1.16
C SER A 61 6.59 -10.17 -2.52
N ALA A 62 7.13 -10.97 -3.44
CA ALA A 62 6.51 -11.22 -4.74
C ALA A 62 5.14 -11.92 -4.62
N ARG A 63 4.84 -12.49 -3.44
CA ARG A 63 3.55 -13.13 -3.11
C ARG A 63 2.50 -12.15 -2.60
N ASN A 64 2.79 -10.84 -2.58
CA ASN A 64 1.87 -9.84 -2.07
C ASN A 64 0.65 -9.68 -2.99
N VAL A 65 -0.53 -9.73 -2.37
CA VAL A 65 -1.83 -9.71 -3.04
C VAL A 65 -2.35 -8.28 -3.11
N LYS A 66 -2.85 -7.89 -4.28
CA LYS A 66 -3.50 -6.59 -4.50
C LYS A 66 -5.01 -6.73 -4.30
N LEU A 67 -5.55 -6.00 -3.32
CA LEU A 67 -6.96 -5.93 -2.96
C LEU A 67 -7.55 -4.54 -3.26
N ALA A 68 -8.87 -4.41 -3.19
CA ALA A 68 -9.61 -3.17 -3.40
C ALA A 68 -9.27 -2.45 -4.73
N GLY A 69 -9.14 -3.22 -5.82
CA GLY A 69 -8.82 -2.69 -7.15
C GLY A 69 -7.38 -2.15 -7.26
N GLY A 70 -6.44 -2.72 -6.52
CA GLY A 70 -5.02 -2.32 -6.57
C GLY A 70 -4.65 -1.19 -5.60
N LYS A 71 -5.58 -0.74 -4.76
CA LYS A 71 -5.35 0.31 -3.75
C LYS A 71 -4.68 -0.20 -2.48
N LEU A 72 -4.75 -1.51 -2.23
CA LEU A 72 -4.20 -2.14 -1.03
C LEU A 72 -3.34 -3.33 -1.43
N THR A 73 -2.06 -3.33 -1.09
CA THR A 73 -1.16 -4.48 -1.30
C THR A 73 -0.86 -5.12 0.05
N LEU A 74 -1.11 -6.41 0.22
CA LEU A 74 -0.88 -7.12 1.50
C LEU A 74 -0.09 -8.40 1.29
N SER A 75 0.75 -8.75 2.26
CA SER A 75 1.31 -10.10 2.34
C SER A 75 0.24 -11.11 2.77
N PRO A 76 0.42 -12.40 2.48
CA PRO A 76 -0.50 -13.45 2.94
C PRO A 76 -0.80 -13.39 4.44
N GLU A 77 0.21 -13.06 5.24
CA GLU A 77 0.13 -12.89 6.69
C GLU A 77 -0.69 -11.65 7.06
N GLY A 78 -0.44 -10.52 6.39
CA GLY A 78 -1.21 -9.28 6.56
C GLY A 78 -2.68 -9.45 6.21
N VAL A 79 -3.00 -10.23 5.17
CA VAL A 79 -4.40 -10.55 4.81
C VAL A 79 -5.11 -11.28 5.96
N LYS A 80 -4.47 -12.28 6.58
CA LYS A 80 -5.06 -13.03 7.70
C LYS A 80 -5.35 -12.13 8.90
N GLN A 81 -4.40 -11.25 9.25
CA GLN A 81 -4.56 -10.30 10.35
C GLN A 81 -5.71 -9.32 10.06
N LEU A 82 -5.75 -8.76 8.85
CA LEU A 82 -6.81 -7.82 8.45
C LEU A 82 -8.20 -8.47 8.47
N LEU A 83 -8.32 -9.72 8.02
CA LEU A 83 -9.59 -10.45 8.05
C LEU A 83 -10.11 -10.62 9.48
N ALA A 84 -9.24 -11.01 10.42
CA ALA A 84 -9.61 -11.18 11.81
C ALA A 84 -10.14 -9.87 12.44
N GLU A 85 -9.49 -8.74 12.14
CA GLU A 85 -9.96 -7.43 12.60
C GLU A 85 -11.29 -7.02 11.96
N LEU A 86 -11.43 -7.22 10.64
CA LEU A 86 -12.66 -6.87 9.90
C LEU A 86 -13.87 -7.66 10.38
N GLU A 87 -13.70 -8.93 10.75
CA GLU A 87 -14.78 -9.75 11.33
C GLU A 87 -15.31 -9.17 12.65
N GLN A 88 -14.41 -8.71 13.53
CA GLN A 88 -14.81 -8.05 14.78
C GLN A 88 -15.59 -6.75 14.50
N TYR A 89 -15.13 -5.97 13.52
CA TYR A 89 -15.82 -4.76 13.08
C TYR A 89 -17.19 -5.05 12.47
N LYS A 90 -17.33 -6.14 11.69
CA LYS A 90 -18.60 -6.56 11.10
C LYS A 90 -19.64 -6.86 12.18
N VAL A 91 -19.28 -7.62 13.21
CA VAL A 91 -20.17 -7.92 14.35
C VAL A 91 -20.60 -6.63 15.08
N ARG A 92 -19.67 -5.70 15.29
CA ARG A 92 -19.99 -4.39 15.92
C ARG A 92 -20.91 -3.55 15.04
N TYR A 93 -20.70 -3.56 13.72
CA TYR A 93 -21.50 -2.82 12.76
C TYR A 93 -22.94 -3.36 12.69
N GLU A 94 -23.11 -4.68 12.60
CA GLU A 94 -24.43 -5.33 12.57
C GLU A 94 -25.23 -5.09 13.87
N LYS A 95 -24.58 -5.19 15.05
CA LYS A 95 -25.22 -4.86 16.34
C LYS A 95 -25.69 -3.39 16.40
N ASN A 96 -24.92 -2.47 15.85
CA ASN A 96 -25.29 -1.04 15.82
C ASN A 96 -26.39 -0.73 14.80
N ARG A 97 -26.44 -1.45 13.67
CA ARG A 97 -27.53 -1.33 12.70
C ARG A 97 -28.87 -1.77 13.29
N GLY A 98 -28.89 -2.88 14.05
CA GLY A 98 -30.07 -3.34 14.79
C GLY A 98 -30.56 -2.35 15.85
N ARG A 99 -29.65 -1.70 16.58
CA ARG A 99 -30.00 -0.64 17.57
C ARG A 99 -30.58 0.63 16.93
N THR A 100 -30.13 0.97 15.72
CA THR A 100 -30.59 2.19 15.04
C THR A 100 -32.02 2.04 14.51
N ILE A 101 -32.39 0.85 14.04
CA ILE A 101 -33.76 0.52 13.62
C ILE A 101 -34.70 0.52 14.82
N TRP A 102 -34.27 -0.05 15.96
CA TRP A 102 -35.04 -0.04 17.21
C TRP A 102 -35.29 1.38 17.75
N LYS A 103 -34.26 2.25 17.76
CA LYS A 103 -34.43 3.65 18.21
C LYS A 103 -35.39 4.46 17.33
N ARG A 104 -35.48 4.15 16.03
CA ARG A 104 -36.40 4.80 15.09
C ARG A 104 -37.85 4.34 15.30
N ASN A 105 -38.07 3.05 15.57
CA ASN A 105 -39.40 2.50 15.89
C ASN A 105 -39.90 2.86 17.30
N TYR A 106 -39.01 2.94 18.30
CA TYR A 106 -39.38 3.34 19.68
C TYR A 106 -39.87 4.80 19.76
N ARG A 107 -39.31 5.70 18.94
CA ARG A 107 -39.79 7.10 18.83
C ARG A 107 -41.16 7.21 18.17
N HIS A 108 -41.53 6.27 17.29
CA HIS A 108 -42.85 6.23 16.67
C HIS A 108 -43.90 5.70 17.65
N PHE A 109 -43.59 4.63 18.38
CA PHE A 109 -44.49 4.05 19.38
C PHE A 109 -44.74 4.95 20.60
N LYS A 110 -43.73 5.71 21.07
CA LYS A 110 -43.93 6.68 22.17
C LYS A 110 -44.76 7.91 21.79
N ARG A 111 -45.01 8.18 20.50
CA ARG A 111 -45.91 9.28 20.06
C ARG A 111 -47.39 8.87 20.04
N ILE A 112 -47.70 7.58 20.03
CA ILE A 112 -49.07 7.07 19.95
C ILE A 112 -49.72 6.95 21.35
N LYS A 113 -48.91 6.81 22.42
CA LYS A 113 -49.39 6.66 23.81
C LYS A 113 -49.59 7.96 24.61
N VAL A 114 -49.52 9.13 23.99
CA VAL A 114 -49.71 10.44 24.67
C VAL A 114 -50.95 11.18 24.11
N LYS A 115 -51.86 10.47 23.44
CA LYS A 115 -53.07 11.04 22.83
C LYS A 115 -54.36 10.24 23.12
N THR A 116 -54.35 9.43 24.17
CA THR A 116 -55.54 8.80 24.76
C THR A 116 -55.49 8.99 26.26
#